data_AF-A0A2E3C7D3-F1
#
_entry.id   AF-A0A2E3C7D3-F1
#
_cell.length_a   1.000
_cell.length_b   1.000
_cell.length_c   1.000
_cell.angle_alpha   90.00
_cell.angle_beta   90.00
_cell.angle_gamma   90.00
#
_symmetry.space_group_name_H-M   'P 1'
#
loop_
_entity.id
_entity.type
_entity.pdbx_description
1 polymer ?
#
loop_
_entity_poly.entity_id
_entity_poly.type
_entity_poly.pdbx_seq_one_letter_code
_entity_poly.pdbx_strand_id
1 'polypeptide(L)'
;MMTIGELYFGYGSNLNEDDWNSSGDFLPWKEALQIYNQAYLLDHIPVYHYFSKGRGGGALDVRPLKGGTVNGMLFRPTVEGWKNVEKKEGSPNYYFPKKIIVQTITGELLEAITYMVVEHRKEAEFIQPSKKYQKIVHEGMRNLELNPSGQNGAAVNDESISMCNNVFVYGTLKQGFSRENSMVEGRNGSPSLGKIRGILMDLGPFPGLVQGDNEVIGELHSFTKIKPVLDRLDEIEGFYGYGKSFNLFERILCNVETDNGKMLAWTYRWIGSDGIPIESGEWCKR
;
A
#
# COMPACT_ATOMS: atom_id res chain seq x y z
N MET A 1 22.55 -1.05 13.44
CA MET A 1 21.85 -1.91 14.41
C MET A 1 20.40 -1.52 14.37
N MET A 2 19.53 -2.41 13.88
CA MET A 2 18.08 -2.23 14.01
C MET A 2 17.69 -2.48 15.46
N THR A 3 16.83 -1.64 16.02
CA THR A 3 16.52 -1.65 17.46
C THR A 3 15.19 -2.34 17.76
N ILE A 4 15.04 -2.80 19.01
CA ILE A 4 13.77 -3.29 19.56
C ILE A 4 12.70 -2.20 19.33
N GLY A 5 11.69 -2.51 18.53
CA GLY A 5 10.56 -1.60 18.22
C GLY A 5 10.40 -1.24 16.74
N GLU A 6 11.41 -1.43 15.89
CA GLU A 6 11.24 -1.24 14.44
C GLU A 6 10.36 -2.34 13.83
N LEU A 7 9.44 -1.95 12.95
CA LEU A 7 8.57 -2.87 12.24
C LEU A 7 9.25 -3.39 10.97
N TYR A 8 9.02 -4.65 10.63
CA TYR A 8 9.43 -5.26 9.37
C TYR A 8 8.23 -5.45 8.46
N PHE A 9 8.27 -4.90 7.24
CA PHE A 9 7.27 -5.16 6.21
C PHE A 9 7.76 -6.25 5.26
N GLY A 10 7.14 -7.42 5.35
CA GLY A 10 7.36 -8.53 4.44
C GLY A 10 6.31 -8.56 3.33
N TYR A 11 6.76 -8.80 2.09
CA TYR A 11 5.87 -8.86 0.92
C TYR A 11 6.12 -10.09 0.03
N GLY A 12 7.07 -10.96 0.40
CA GLY A 12 7.53 -12.12 -0.36
C GLY A 12 7.65 -13.40 0.46
N SER A 13 8.70 -14.19 0.25
CA SER A 13 8.81 -15.52 0.87
C SER A 13 8.90 -15.55 2.40
N ASN A 14 9.26 -14.44 3.05
CA ASN A 14 9.24 -14.36 4.51
C ASN A 14 7.83 -14.42 5.10
N LEU A 15 6.80 -14.36 4.26
CA LEU A 15 5.40 -14.60 4.63
C LEU A 15 5.05 -16.09 4.78
N ASN A 16 5.92 -17.00 4.34
CA ASN A 16 5.67 -18.44 4.36
C ASN A 16 6.48 -19.12 5.47
N GLU A 17 5.78 -19.64 6.48
CA GLU A 17 6.38 -20.31 7.65
C GLU A 17 7.22 -21.54 7.25
N ASP A 18 6.71 -22.38 6.35
CA ASP A 18 7.41 -23.60 5.91
C ASP A 18 8.69 -23.28 5.13
N ASP A 19 8.63 -22.28 4.23
CA ASP A 19 9.81 -21.80 3.50
C ASP A 19 10.86 -21.23 4.46
N TRP A 20 10.43 -20.44 5.45
CA TRP A 20 11.31 -19.89 6.47
C TRP A 20 12.00 -20.98 7.29
N ASN A 21 11.23 -21.96 7.77
CA ASN A 21 11.73 -23.01 8.63
C ASN A 21 12.53 -24.10 7.87
N SER A 22 12.40 -24.17 6.55
CA SER A 22 12.92 -25.28 5.73
C SER A 22 14.43 -25.53 5.84
N SER A 23 15.24 -24.50 6.11
CA SER A 23 16.69 -24.66 6.25
C SER A 23 17.14 -25.04 7.66
N GLY A 24 16.32 -24.79 8.68
CA GLY A 24 16.68 -24.96 10.09
C GLY A 24 17.76 -23.99 10.60
N ASP A 25 18.21 -23.02 9.78
CA ASP A 25 19.29 -22.10 10.12
C ASP A 25 18.86 -20.89 10.96
N PHE A 26 17.55 -20.74 11.17
CA PHE A 26 16.92 -19.59 11.79
C PHE A 26 16.07 -20.03 12.98
N LEU A 27 15.73 -19.07 13.84
CA LEU A 27 14.66 -19.29 14.81
C LEU A 27 13.37 -19.68 14.07
N PRO A 28 12.52 -20.53 14.67
CA PRO A 28 11.21 -20.83 14.15
C PRO A 28 10.47 -19.56 13.78
N TRP A 29 9.80 -19.53 12.63
CA TRP A 29 9.16 -18.33 12.09
C TRP A 29 8.29 -17.58 13.12
N LYS A 30 7.50 -18.31 13.91
CA LYS A 30 6.63 -17.76 14.97
C LYS A 30 7.38 -17.12 16.14
N GLU A 31 8.61 -17.55 16.38
CA GLU A 31 9.50 -17.00 17.41
C GLU A 31 10.32 -15.83 16.86
N ALA A 32 10.67 -15.87 15.56
CA ALA A 32 11.43 -14.84 14.89
C ALA A 32 10.58 -13.60 14.56
N LEU A 33 9.37 -13.81 14.05
CA LEU A 33 8.51 -12.80 13.43
C LEU A 33 7.13 -12.80 14.08
N GLN A 34 6.93 -11.91 15.06
CA GLN A 34 5.60 -11.72 15.63
C GLN A 34 4.71 -10.95 14.64
N ILE A 35 3.61 -11.54 14.20
CA ILE A 35 2.61 -10.88 13.34
C ILE A 35 2.09 -9.63 14.05
N TYR A 36 2.04 -8.50 13.32
CA TYR A 36 1.47 -7.26 13.84
C TYR A 36 0.19 -6.83 13.12
N ASN A 37 0.27 -6.51 11.82
CA ASN A 37 -0.91 -6.04 11.07
C ASN A 37 -0.71 -6.24 9.56
N GLN A 38 -1.80 -6.52 8.84
CA GLN A 38 -1.80 -6.46 7.38
C GLN A 38 -1.59 -5.01 6.94
N ALA A 39 -0.83 -4.82 5.87
CA ALA A 39 -0.52 -3.48 5.37
C ALA A 39 -0.30 -3.43 3.86
N TYR A 40 -0.44 -2.22 3.33
CA TYR A 40 -0.10 -1.83 1.98
C TYR A 40 1.17 -0.98 1.98
N LEU A 41 2.14 -1.35 1.15
CA LEU A 41 3.15 -0.40 0.71
C LEU A 41 2.57 0.36 -0.50
N LEU A 42 2.39 1.67 -0.32
CA LEU A 42 1.76 2.58 -1.29
C LEU A 42 2.79 3.09 -2.31
N ASP A 43 2.34 3.41 -3.53
CA ASP A 43 3.16 3.85 -4.66
C ASP A 43 4.31 2.92 -5.02
N HIS A 44 4.11 1.62 -4.84
CA HIS A 44 5.04 0.59 -5.27
C HIS A 44 4.28 -0.55 -5.93
N ILE A 45 4.97 -1.33 -6.76
CA ILE A 45 4.46 -2.57 -7.31
C ILE A 45 5.44 -3.71 -7.08
N PRO A 46 4.97 -4.97 -6.95
CA PRO A 46 5.82 -6.15 -6.96
C PRO A 46 6.40 -6.36 -8.36
N VAL A 47 7.66 -6.80 -8.44
CA VAL A 47 8.36 -7.08 -9.70
C VAL A 47 9.32 -8.26 -9.57
N TYR A 48 9.68 -8.83 -10.73
CA TYR A 48 10.70 -9.87 -10.84
C TYR A 48 11.74 -9.46 -11.89
N HIS A 49 12.84 -8.90 -11.39
CA HIS A 49 13.95 -8.34 -12.18
C HIS A 49 15.32 -8.76 -11.64
N TYR A 50 15.37 -9.81 -10.82
CA TYR A 50 16.60 -10.31 -10.21
C TYR A 50 16.60 -11.84 -10.16
N PHE A 51 17.64 -12.48 -10.70
CA PHE A 51 17.75 -13.94 -10.73
C PHE A 51 18.36 -14.46 -9.44
N SER A 52 17.62 -15.31 -8.72
CA SER A 52 18.11 -16.01 -7.55
C SER A 52 18.42 -17.47 -7.86
N LYS A 53 19.69 -17.85 -7.68
CA LYS A 53 20.11 -19.27 -7.77
C LYS A 53 19.33 -20.14 -6.78
N GLY A 54 19.10 -19.67 -5.55
CA GLY A 54 18.36 -20.40 -4.52
C GLY A 54 16.87 -20.58 -4.83
N ARG A 55 16.27 -19.68 -5.62
CA ARG A 55 14.87 -19.78 -6.06
C ARG A 55 14.70 -20.42 -7.44
N GLY A 56 15.80 -20.62 -8.17
CA GLY A 56 15.81 -21.19 -9.52
C GLY A 56 15.05 -20.34 -10.54
N GLY A 57 15.11 -19.01 -10.40
CA GLY A 57 14.36 -18.05 -11.22
C GLY A 57 14.34 -16.66 -10.61
N GLY A 58 13.41 -15.82 -11.09
CA GLY A 58 13.17 -14.50 -10.52
C GLY A 58 12.85 -14.55 -9.02
N ALA A 59 13.50 -13.71 -8.23
CA ALA A 59 13.11 -13.42 -6.85
C ALA A 59 12.30 -12.12 -6.79
N LEU A 60 11.34 -12.07 -5.85
CA LEU A 60 10.40 -10.97 -5.74
C LEU A 60 11.11 -9.74 -5.18
N ASP A 61 10.84 -8.59 -5.77
CA ASP A 61 11.24 -7.27 -5.28
C ASP A 61 10.05 -6.32 -5.39
N VAL A 62 10.22 -5.08 -4.93
CA VAL A 62 9.28 -3.99 -5.17
C VAL A 62 9.99 -2.81 -5.80
N ARG A 63 9.29 -2.10 -6.70
CA ARG A 63 9.79 -0.84 -7.27
C ARG A 63 8.77 0.29 -7.11
N PRO A 64 9.23 1.55 -6.97
CA PRO A 64 8.33 2.69 -6.97
C PRO A 64 7.53 2.78 -8.27
N LEU A 65 6.21 2.94 -8.14
CA LEU A 65 5.29 3.28 -9.21
C LEU A 65 4.04 3.91 -8.60
N LYS A 66 3.82 5.21 -8.86
CA LYS A 66 2.72 5.98 -8.28
C LYS A 66 1.36 5.42 -8.66
N GLY A 67 0.49 5.20 -7.67
CA GLY A 67 -0.80 4.52 -7.80
C GLY A 67 -0.72 2.98 -7.69
N GLY A 68 0.49 2.43 -7.59
CA GLY A 68 0.73 1.02 -7.31
C GLY A 68 0.52 0.68 -5.84
N THR A 69 0.18 -0.58 -5.58
CA THR A 69 -0.02 -1.12 -4.24
C THR A 69 0.67 -2.48 -4.09
N VAL A 70 1.31 -2.70 -2.94
CA VAL A 70 1.86 -4.00 -2.55
C VAL A 70 1.22 -4.46 -1.25
N ASN A 71 0.50 -5.58 -1.28
CA ASN A 71 0.00 -6.23 -0.07
C ASN A 71 1.15 -6.93 0.67
N GLY A 72 1.20 -6.79 1.98
CA GLY A 72 2.16 -7.48 2.81
C GLY A 72 1.74 -7.54 4.27
N MET A 73 2.66 -8.02 5.10
CA MET A 73 2.45 -8.16 6.54
C MET A 73 3.51 -7.36 7.28
N LEU A 74 3.08 -6.60 8.29
CA LEU A 74 3.94 -6.03 9.30
C LEU A 74 4.22 -7.06 10.37
N PHE A 75 5.49 -7.18 10.73
CA PHE A 75 5.99 -8.00 11.82
C PHE A 75 6.73 -7.13 12.84
N ARG A 76 6.78 -7.62 14.08
CA ARG A 76 7.76 -7.23 15.08
C ARG A 76 8.78 -8.35 15.21
N PRO A 77 9.94 -8.25 14.55
CA PRO A 77 10.99 -9.23 14.75
C PRO A 77 11.59 -9.12 16.16
N THR A 78 11.98 -10.25 16.73
CA THR A 78 12.85 -10.24 17.92
C THR A 78 14.25 -9.75 17.53
N VAL A 79 15.13 -9.51 18.52
CA VAL A 79 16.53 -9.14 18.25
C VAL A 79 17.22 -10.18 17.35
N GLU A 80 16.97 -11.46 17.61
CA GLU A 80 17.51 -12.55 16.77
C GLU A 80 16.70 -12.72 15.47
N GLY A 81 15.40 -12.45 15.49
CA GLY A 81 14.56 -12.39 14.30
C GLY A 81 15.10 -11.40 13.25
N TRP A 82 15.55 -10.21 13.67
CA TRP A 82 16.19 -9.25 12.79
C TRP A 82 17.46 -9.78 12.13
N LYS A 83 18.33 -10.47 12.89
CA LYS A 83 19.53 -11.11 12.32
C LYS A 83 19.17 -12.19 11.31
N ASN A 84 18.11 -12.96 11.56
CA ASN A 84 17.62 -13.97 10.63
C ASN A 84 17.08 -13.35 9.34
N VAL A 85 16.33 -12.25 9.42
CA VAL A 85 15.89 -11.49 8.24
C VAL A 85 17.11 -10.99 7.46
N GLU A 86 18.04 -10.27 8.10
CA GLU A 86 19.24 -9.74 7.45
C GLU A 86 20.04 -10.83 6.72
N LYS A 87 20.22 -11.98 7.38
CA LYS A 87 20.92 -13.15 6.82
C LYS A 87 20.15 -13.77 5.64
N LYS A 88 18.83 -13.94 5.76
CA LYS A 88 17.99 -14.51 4.69
C LYS A 88 17.91 -13.61 3.46
N GLU A 89 17.89 -12.29 3.65
CA GLU A 89 17.89 -11.29 2.58
C GLU A 89 19.27 -11.12 1.92
N GLY A 90 20.30 -11.79 2.44
CA GLY A 90 21.68 -11.64 1.96
C GLY A 90 22.19 -10.21 2.08
N SER A 91 21.71 -9.48 3.09
CA SER A 91 22.00 -8.06 3.28
C SER A 91 23.49 -7.82 3.57
N PRO A 92 24.11 -6.78 3.02
CA PRO A 92 23.56 -5.78 2.09
C PRO A 92 23.80 -6.12 0.61
N ASN A 93 24.31 -7.32 0.29
CA ASN A 93 24.84 -7.64 -1.04
C ASN A 93 23.79 -8.09 -2.06
N TYR A 94 22.61 -8.50 -1.60
CA TYR A 94 21.51 -8.98 -2.45
C TYR A 94 20.31 -8.07 -2.35
N TYR A 95 19.83 -7.86 -1.13
CA TYR A 95 18.86 -6.85 -0.80
C TYR A 95 19.46 -5.87 0.22
N PHE A 96 19.02 -4.61 0.18
CA PHE A 96 19.39 -3.59 1.15
C PHE A 96 18.15 -3.14 1.94
N PRO A 97 18.30 -2.81 3.24
CA PRO A 97 17.20 -2.32 4.05
C PRO A 97 16.81 -0.90 3.64
N LYS A 98 15.52 -0.62 3.60
CA LYS A 98 14.96 0.70 3.32
C LYS A 98 13.84 1.03 4.31
N LYS A 99 13.91 2.22 4.91
CA LYS A 99 12.81 2.81 5.66
C LYS A 99 11.70 3.23 4.70
N ILE A 100 10.49 2.79 4.98
CA ILE A 100 9.28 3.04 4.20
C ILE A 100 8.14 3.42 5.14
N ILE A 101 7.14 4.12 4.59
CA ILE A 101 5.85 4.28 5.24
C ILE A 101 4.88 3.29 4.60
N VAL A 102 4.18 2.53 5.43
CA VAL A 102 3.11 1.63 4.99
C VAL A 102 1.79 2.05 5.61
N GLN A 103 0.69 1.65 4.98
CA GLN A 103 -0.64 1.83 5.51
C GLN A 103 -1.19 0.50 6.02
N THR A 104 -1.61 0.41 7.28
CA THR A 104 -2.34 -0.75 7.78
C THR A 104 -3.71 -0.86 7.11
N ILE A 105 -4.35 -2.03 7.19
CA ILE A 105 -5.74 -2.19 6.70
C ILE A 105 -6.77 -1.31 7.43
N THR A 106 -6.43 -0.79 8.62
CA THR A 106 -7.27 0.17 9.37
C THR A 106 -7.05 1.62 8.95
N GLY A 107 -6.08 1.88 8.07
CA GLY A 107 -5.74 3.21 7.54
C GLY A 107 -4.61 3.92 8.29
N GLU A 108 -4.04 3.33 9.33
CA GLU A 108 -2.91 3.92 10.07
C GLU A 108 -1.64 3.91 9.20
N LEU A 109 -0.88 5.02 9.22
CA LEU A 109 0.40 5.11 8.52
C LEU A 109 1.54 4.86 9.51
N LEU A 110 2.40 3.89 9.22
CA LEU A 110 3.47 3.45 10.10
C LEU A 110 4.81 3.40 9.35
N GLU A 111 5.89 3.77 10.05
CA GLU A 111 7.24 3.53 9.57
C GLU A 111 7.61 2.04 9.75
N ALA A 112 8.21 1.45 8.71
CA ALA A 112 8.73 0.09 8.73
C ALA A 112 10.03 -0.01 7.91
N ILE A 113 10.80 -1.05 8.15
CA ILE A 113 11.89 -1.47 7.28
C ILE A 113 11.37 -2.54 6.33
N THR A 114 11.72 -2.41 5.05
CA THR A 114 11.62 -3.50 4.09
C THR A 114 12.95 -3.69 3.38
N TYR A 115 13.06 -4.74 2.59
CA TYR A 115 14.27 -5.06 1.84
C TYR A 115 13.98 -4.89 0.35
N MET A 116 14.90 -4.28 -0.40
CA MET A 116 14.79 -4.10 -1.86
C MET A 116 16.06 -4.58 -2.54
N VAL A 117 15.97 -5.10 -3.77
CA VAL A 117 17.16 -5.60 -4.49
C VAL A 117 18.14 -4.46 -4.75
N VAL A 118 19.43 -4.73 -4.56
CA VAL A 118 20.50 -3.78 -4.87
C VAL A 118 20.62 -3.49 -6.37
N GLU A 119 20.94 -2.26 -6.73
CA GLU A 119 20.88 -1.79 -8.13
C GLU A 119 21.71 -2.64 -9.11
N HIS A 120 22.93 -3.03 -8.73
CA HIS A 120 23.83 -3.80 -9.59
C HIS A 120 23.40 -5.26 -9.83
N ARG A 121 22.32 -5.72 -9.20
CA ARG A 121 21.72 -7.04 -9.40
C ARG A 121 20.40 -7.01 -10.16
N LYS A 122 19.87 -5.82 -10.43
CA LYS A 122 18.65 -5.67 -11.22
C LYS A 122 18.99 -5.86 -12.68
N GLU A 123 18.18 -6.67 -13.35
CA GLU A 123 18.19 -6.82 -14.78
C GLU A 123 17.13 -5.89 -15.39
N ALA A 124 17.36 -5.44 -16.63
CA ALA A 124 16.41 -4.59 -17.33
C ALA A 124 15.13 -5.34 -17.74
N GLU A 125 15.23 -6.66 -17.92
CA GLU A 125 14.15 -7.51 -18.39
C GLU A 125 13.51 -8.31 -17.25
N PHE A 126 12.24 -8.66 -17.46
CA PHE A 126 11.51 -9.56 -16.57
C PHE A 126 12.19 -10.92 -16.46
N ILE A 127 12.33 -11.41 -15.23
CA ILE A 127 12.89 -12.73 -14.94
C ILE A 127 11.80 -13.61 -14.36
N GLN A 128 11.39 -14.63 -15.12
CA GLN A 128 10.30 -15.49 -14.68
C GLN A 128 10.65 -16.23 -13.36
N PRO A 129 9.81 -16.11 -12.31
CA PRO A 129 9.99 -16.90 -11.10
C PRO A 129 9.64 -18.37 -11.34
N SER A 130 10.33 -19.27 -10.64
CA SER A 130 9.98 -20.69 -10.68
C SER A 130 8.57 -20.94 -10.13
N LYS A 131 7.85 -21.93 -10.67
CA LYS A 131 6.51 -22.30 -10.17
C LYS A 131 6.51 -22.62 -8.67
N LYS A 132 7.59 -23.23 -8.18
CA LYS A 132 7.81 -23.50 -6.75
C LYS A 132 7.84 -22.20 -5.94
N TYR A 133 8.59 -21.20 -6.40
CA TYR A 133 8.69 -19.92 -5.69
C TYR A 133 7.38 -19.11 -5.73
N GLN A 134 6.68 -19.11 -6.87
CA GLN A 134 5.35 -18.50 -6.98
C GLN A 134 4.38 -19.10 -5.95
N LYS A 135 4.36 -20.43 -5.84
CA LYS A 135 3.53 -21.14 -4.86
C LYS A 135 3.86 -20.75 -3.42
N ILE A 136 5.15 -20.65 -3.07
CA ILE A 136 5.60 -20.22 -1.74
C ILE A 136 5.05 -18.83 -1.39
N VAL A 137 5.20 -17.85 -2.29
CA VAL A 137 4.71 -16.48 -2.08
C VAL A 137 3.19 -16.48 -1.95
N HIS A 138 2.49 -17.15 -2.87
CA HIS A 138 1.04 -17.26 -2.87
C HIS A 138 0.49 -17.86 -1.57
N GLU A 139 1.01 -19.01 -1.14
CA GLU A 139 0.56 -19.70 0.06
C GLU A 139 0.88 -18.91 1.33
N GLY A 140 2.08 -18.30 1.41
CA GLY A 140 2.44 -17.43 2.54
C GLY A 140 1.48 -16.26 2.69
N MET A 141 1.13 -15.60 1.58
CA MET A 141 0.14 -14.53 1.59
C MET A 141 -1.26 -15.02 2.00
N ARG A 142 -1.74 -16.12 1.40
CA ARG A 142 -3.08 -16.65 1.70
C ARG A 142 -3.22 -17.13 3.15
N ASN A 143 -2.20 -17.74 3.71
CA ASN A 143 -2.19 -18.20 5.11
C ASN A 143 -2.22 -17.04 6.11
N LEU A 144 -1.83 -15.84 5.67
CA LEU A 144 -1.92 -14.59 6.44
C LEU A 144 -3.14 -13.74 6.05
N GLU A 145 -4.09 -14.33 5.31
CA GLU A 145 -5.32 -13.69 4.82
C GLU A 145 -5.07 -12.46 3.93
N LEU A 146 -3.90 -12.37 3.30
CA LEU A 146 -3.55 -11.32 2.35
C LEU A 146 -4.09 -11.65 0.95
N ASN A 147 -4.28 -10.60 0.13
CA ASN A 147 -4.60 -10.74 -1.29
C ASN A 147 -3.32 -10.87 -2.14
N PRO A 148 -3.04 -12.05 -2.74
CA PRO A 148 -1.82 -12.29 -3.52
C PRO A 148 -1.88 -11.78 -4.96
N SER A 149 -2.98 -11.15 -5.39
CA SER A 149 -3.21 -10.84 -6.81
C SER A 149 -2.09 -10.00 -7.43
N GLY A 150 -1.57 -8.99 -6.71
CA GLY A 150 -0.46 -8.16 -7.20
C GLY A 150 0.81 -8.98 -7.45
N GLN A 151 1.24 -9.75 -6.45
CA GLN A 151 2.42 -10.62 -6.53
C GLN A 151 2.26 -11.71 -7.61
N ASN A 152 1.06 -12.29 -7.72
CA ASN A 152 0.73 -13.24 -8.78
C ASN A 152 0.79 -12.58 -10.18
N GLY A 153 0.30 -11.35 -10.31
CA GLY A 153 0.40 -10.57 -11.56
C GLY A 153 1.84 -10.29 -11.95
N ALA A 154 2.65 -9.84 -10.99
CA ALA A 154 4.08 -9.65 -11.20
C ALA A 154 4.78 -10.93 -11.68
N ALA A 155 4.38 -12.11 -11.20
CA ALA A 155 4.96 -13.39 -11.61
C ALA A 155 4.68 -13.78 -13.08
N VAL A 156 3.72 -13.10 -13.72
CA VAL A 156 3.43 -13.20 -15.16
C VAL A 156 3.70 -11.89 -15.91
N ASN A 157 4.46 -10.98 -15.29
CA ASN A 157 4.81 -9.66 -15.81
C ASN A 157 3.61 -8.75 -16.12
N ASP A 158 2.51 -8.90 -15.38
CA ASP A 158 1.34 -8.03 -15.45
C ASP A 158 1.30 -7.10 -14.23
N GLU A 159 1.92 -5.93 -14.40
CA GLU A 159 1.99 -4.89 -13.37
C GLU A 159 0.63 -4.21 -13.13
N SER A 160 -0.31 -4.31 -14.07
CA SER A 160 -1.59 -3.61 -14.01
C SER A 160 -2.47 -4.11 -12.85
N ILE A 161 -2.29 -5.37 -12.45
CA ILE A 161 -3.01 -6.01 -11.34
C ILE A 161 -2.71 -5.34 -9.99
N SER A 162 -1.54 -4.72 -9.84
CA SER A 162 -1.15 -4.00 -8.62
C SER A 162 -1.58 -2.54 -8.59
N MET A 163 -2.19 -2.03 -9.65
CA MET A 163 -2.59 -0.62 -9.75
C MET A 163 -3.98 -0.40 -9.16
N CYS A 164 -4.10 0.57 -8.25
CA CYS A 164 -5.40 1.09 -7.85
C CYS A 164 -5.73 2.31 -8.72
N ASN A 165 -6.73 2.18 -9.58
CA ASN A 165 -7.11 3.20 -10.55
C ASN A 165 -8.36 4.00 -10.17
N ASN A 166 -8.77 3.94 -8.90
CA ASN A 166 -9.94 4.65 -8.40
C ASN A 166 -9.54 5.74 -7.41
N VAL A 167 -10.33 6.82 -7.38
CA VAL A 167 -10.21 7.90 -6.40
C VAL A 167 -11.59 8.14 -5.79
N PHE A 168 -11.64 8.19 -4.46
CA PHE A 168 -12.80 8.59 -3.70
C PHE A 168 -12.67 10.05 -3.27
N VAL A 169 -13.69 10.86 -3.55
CA VAL A 169 -13.74 12.27 -3.17
C VAL A 169 -15.02 12.57 -2.40
N TYR A 170 -14.91 13.39 -1.36
CA TYR A 170 -15.98 13.63 -0.38
C TYR A 170 -16.37 15.10 -0.23
N GLY A 171 -15.77 15.99 -1.03
CA GLY A 171 -15.82 17.43 -0.83
C GLY A 171 -15.83 18.25 -2.11
N THR A 172 -14.98 19.27 -2.17
CA THR A 172 -14.92 20.26 -3.26
C THR A 172 -14.59 19.66 -4.63
N LEU A 173 -13.99 18.47 -4.68
CA LEU A 173 -13.70 17.71 -5.89
C LEU A 173 -14.90 16.93 -6.47
N LYS A 174 -16.01 16.82 -5.73
CA LYS A 174 -17.24 16.17 -6.19
C LYS A 174 -17.85 16.89 -7.40
N GLN A 175 -18.65 16.17 -8.18
CA GLN A 175 -19.40 16.74 -9.29
C GLN A 175 -20.37 17.85 -8.82
N GLY A 176 -20.38 18.98 -9.52
CA GLY A 176 -21.13 20.18 -9.17
C GLY A 176 -20.46 21.10 -8.13
N PHE A 177 -19.25 20.76 -7.65
CA PHE A 177 -18.52 21.58 -6.68
C PHE A 177 -17.34 22.34 -7.31
N SER A 178 -16.77 23.26 -6.54
CA SER A 178 -15.80 24.27 -7.01
C SER A 178 -14.53 23.71 -7.66
N ARG A 179 -14.16 22.45 -7.39
CA ARG A 179 -12.97 21.80 -7.95
C ARG A 179 -13.29 20.58 -8.84
N GLU A 180 -14.53 20.40 -9.28
CA GLU A 180 -14.93 19.27 -10.16
C GLU A 180 -13.99 19.13 -11.37
N ASN A 181 -13.59 20.24 -11.99
CA ASN A 181 -12.77 20.24 -13.20
C ASN A 181 -11.46 19.45 -13.05
N SER A 182 -10.92 19.35 -11.83
CA SER A 182 -9.71 18.56 -11.52
C SER A 182 -9.94 17.04 -11.61
N MET A 183 -11.18 16.58 -11.62
CA MET A 183 -11.57 15.17 -11.70
C MET A 183 -11.99 14.73 -13.11
N VAL A 184 -12.17 15.66 -14.06
CA VAL A 184 -12.73 15.35 -15.39
C VAL A 184 -11.70 14.70 -16.32
N GLU A 185 -10.48 15.23 -16.35
CA GLU A 185 -9.45 14.75 -17.27
C GLU A 185 -9.02 13.31 -16.94
N GLY A 186 -9.19 12.41 -17.91
CA GLY A 186 -8.81 10.99 -17.81
C GLY A 186 -9.82 10.10 -17.09
N ARG A 187 -10.94 10.66 -16.61
CA ARG A 187 -12.01 9.91 -15.93
C ARG A 187 -12.71 8.95 -16.89
N ASN A 188 -12.91 7.72 -16.45
CA ASN A 188 -13.66 6.71 -17.16
C ASN A 188 -15.13 6.73 -16.73
N GLY A 189 -16.00 7.27 -17.58
CA GLY A 189 -17.44 7.32 -17.31
C GLY A 189 -17.84 8.36 -16.26
N SER A 190 -19.03 8.17 -15.69
CA SER A 190 -19.56 9.00 -14.60
C SER A 190 -19.13 8.43 -13.26
N PRO A 191 -18.91 9.27 -12.23
CA PRO A 191 -18.65 8.78 -10.89
C PRO A 191 -19.88 8.05 -10.34
N SER A 192 -19.65 7.07 -9.47
CA SER A 192 -20.71 6.43 -8.69
C SER A 192 -20.73 6.97 -7.27
N LEU A 193 -21.90 6.95 -6.62
CA LEU A 193 -21.99 7.20 -5.19
C LEU A 193 -21.22 6.11 -4.42
N GLY A 194 -20.56 6.49 -3.34
CA GLY A 194 -19.87 5.56 -2.46
C GLY A 194 -19.81 6.07 -1.04
N LYS A 195 -19.51 5.15 -0.12
CA LYS A 195 -19.35 5.45 1.31
C LYS A 195 -18.05 4.88 1.85
N ILE A 196 -17.45 5.60 2.79
CA ILE A 196 -16.31 5.12 3.58
C ILE A 196 -16.60 5.33 5.06
N ARG A 197 -15.79 4.70 5.92
CA ARG A 197 -15.77 4.98 7.37
C ARG A 197 -14.85 6.16 7.65
N GLY A 198 -15.32 7.13 8.43
CA GLY A 198 -14.57 8.30 8.85
C GLY A 198 -15.45 9.36 9.48
N ILE A 199 -14.85 10.49 9.87
CA ILE A 199 -15.58 11.69 10.27
C ILE A 199 -15.26 12.78 9.26
N LEU A 200 -16.29 13.44 8.75
CA LEU A 200 -16.14 14.58 7.85
C LEU A 200 -16.14 15.86 8.68
N MET A 201 -15.13 16.70 8.49
CA MET A 201 -14.93 17.96 9.21
C MET A 201 -15.14 19.13 8.25
N ASP A 202 -15.86 20.17 8.66
CA ASP A 202 -15.87 21.46 7.98
C ASP A 202 -14.66 22.28 8.43
N LEU A 203 -13.71 22.52 7.50
CA LEU A 203 -12.54 23.37 7.72
C LEU A 203 -12.76 24.81 7.21
N GLY A 204 -13.98 25.13 6.77
CA GLY A 204 -14.37 26.41 6.18
C GLY A 204 -14.48 26.32 4.65
N PRO A 205 -13.39 26.57 3.90
CA PRO A 205 -13.45 26.56 2.43
C PRO A 205 -13.45 25.14 1.82
N PHE A 206 -13.07 24.11 2.57
CA PHE A 206 -13.04 22.72 2.13
C PHE A 206 -13.26 21.77 3.32
N PRO A 207 -13.69 20.51 3.08
CA PRO A 207 -13.80 19.54 4.15
C PRO A 207 -12.48 18.81 4.43
N GLY A 208 -12.37 18.24 5.63
CA GLY A 208 -11.34 17.28 6.00
C GLY A 208 -11.93 15.93 6.37
N LEU A 209 -11.38 14.84 5.84
CA LEU A 209 -11.68 13.49 6.33
C LEU A 209 -10.73 13.14 7.48
N VAL A 210 -11.23 12.68 8.61
CA VAL A 210 -10.41 12.10 9.69
C VAL A 210 -10.88 10.67 10.02
N GLN A 211 -10.04 9.93 10.74
CA GLN A 211 -10.37 8.56 11.17
C GLN A 211 -11.62 8.56 12.07
N GLY A 212 -12.51 7.59 11.85
CA GLY A 212 -13.68 7.35 12.68
C GLY A 212 -14.61 6.31 12.06
N ASP A 213 -15.70 6.00 12.75
CA ASP A 213 -16.61 4.90 12.38
C ASP A 213 -17.92 5.37 11.72
N ASN A 214 -18.12 6.70 11.62
CA ASN A 214 -19.27 7.29 10.95
C ASN A 214 -19.19 7.06 9.43
N GLU A 215 -20.31 7.24 8.73
CA GLU A 215 -20.35 7.14 7.28
C GLU A 215 -20.01 8.49 6.66
N VAL A 216 -19.05 8.51 5.73
CA VAL A 216 -18.78 9.65 4.86
C VAL A 216 -19.23 9.30 3.45
N ILE A 217 -20.14 10.11 2.91
CA ILE A 217 -20.75 9.93 1.59
C ILE A 217 -20.00 10.79 0.57
N GLY A 218 -19.55 10.14 -0.49
CA GLY A 218 -18.78 10.77 -1.55
C GLY A 218 -18.98 10.12 -2.90
N GLU A 219 -18.07 10.41 -3.81
CA GLU A 219 -18.07 9.92 -5.16
C GLU A 219 -16.83 9.09 -5.43
N LEU A 220 -17.03 7.97 -6.11
CA LEU A 220 -15.98 7.10 -6.58
C LEU A 220 -15.78 7.33 -8.08
N HIS A 221 -14.58 7.78 -8.44
CA HIS A 221 -14.16 8.04 -9.80
C HIS A 221 -13.15 6.97 -10.21
N SER A 222 -13.27 6.46 -11.44
CA SER A 222 -12.31 5.51 -12.02
C SER A 222 -11.53 6.16 -13.17
N PHE A 223 -10.27 5.78 -13.36
CA PHE A 223 -9.38 6.39 -14.34
C PHE A 223 -8.62 5.34 -15.14
N THR A 224 -8.36 5.61 -16.42
CA THR A 224 -7.51 4.70 -17.23
C THR A 224 -6.05 4.77 -16.82
N LYS A 225 -5.58 5.94 -16.39
CA LYS A 225 -4.21 6.18 -15.92
C LYS A 225 -4.26 7.00 -14.64
N ILE A 226 -3.94 6.36 -13.52
CA ILE A 226 -4.05 7.00 -12.21
C ILE A 226 -2.94 8.02 -11.93
N LYS A 227 -1.73 7.82 -12.45
CA LYS A 227 -0.57 8.66 -12.10
C LYS A 227 -0.80 10.17 -12.33
N PRO A 228 -1.22 10.64 -13.53
CA PRO A 228 -1.42 12.07 -13.77
C PRO A 228 -2.51 12.69 -12.88
N VAL A 229 -3.53 11.89 -12.56
CA VAL A 229 -4.62 12.29 -11.65
C VAL A 229 -4.07 12.51 -10.26
N LEU A 230 -3.30 11.55 -9.75
CA LEU A 230 -2.66 11.65 -8.44
C LEU A 230 -1.60 12.76 -8.38
N ASP A 231 -0.86 13.03 -9.45
CA ASP A 231 0.06 14.18 -9.50
C ASP A 231 -0.70 15.49 -9.28
N ARG A 232 -1.81 15.69 -10.01
CA ARG A 232 -2.65 16.88 -9.88
C ARG A 232 -3.33 17.00 -8.51
N LEU A 233 -3.87 15.89 -7.99
CA LEU A 233 -4.55 15.90 -6.70
C LEU A 233 -3.58 16.11 -5.54
N ASP A 234 -2.35 15.60 -5.63
CA ASP A 234 -1.31 15.84 -4.63
C ASP A 234 -0.97 17.33 -4.50
N GLU A 235 -0.90 18.06 -5.61
CA GLU A 235 -0.69 19.50 -5.60
C GLU A 235 -1.87 20.25 -4.96
N ILE A 236 -3.11 19.84 -5.26
CA ILE A 236 -4.33 20.46 -4.75
C ILE A 236 -4.50 20.24 -3.24
N GLU A 237 -4.20 19.02 -2.78
CA GLU A 237 -4.38 18.58 -1.39
C GLU A 237 -3.10 18.77 -0.55
N GLY A 238 -2.04 19.35 -1.12
CA GLY A 238 -0.79 19.62 -0.42
C GLY A 238 -0.10 18.37 0.12
N PHE A 239 -0.11 17.27 -0.64
CA PHE A 239 0.60 16.03 -0.34
C PHE A 239 1.93 15.97 -1.11
N TYR A 240 3.05 15.93 -0.38
CA TYR A 240 4.40 15.97 -0.95
C TYR A 240 5.12 14.61 -0.84
N GLY A 241 4.38 13.56 -0.50
CA GLY A 241 4.89 12.21 -0.32
C GLY A 241 4.76 11.72 1.13
N TYR A 242 4.86 10.41 1.28
CA TYR A 242 4.70 9.76 2.58
C TYR A 242 5.79 10.14 3.57
N GLY A 243 5.40 10.44 4.82
CA GLY A 243 6.31 10.79 5.91
C GLY A 243 6.84 12.23 5.86
N LYS A 244 6.25 13.11 5.05
CA LYS A 244 6.62 14.53 4.99
C LYS A 244 5.84 15.31 6.05
N SER A 245 6.56 15.95 6.97
CA SER A 245 5.98 16.69 8.09
C SER A 245 5.18 17.93 7.71
N PHE A 246 5.26 18.37 6.45
CA PHE A 246 4.58 19.54 5.91
C PHE A 246 3.45 19.18 4.94
N ASN A 247 3.04 17.91 4.90
CA ASN A 247 1.81 17.52 4.23
C ASN A 247 0.63 18.25 4.87
N LEU A 248 -0.32 18.68 4.04
CA LEU A 248 -1.61 19.20 4.48
C LEU A 248 -2.61 18.05 4.68
N PHE A 249 -2.65 17.13 3.71
CA PHE A 249 -3.38 15.88 3.77
C PHE A 249 -2.44 14.69 3.53
N GLU A 250 -2.77 13.52 4.08
CA GLU A 250 -2.14 12.25 3.72
C GLU A 250 -2.96 11.53 2.65
N ARG A 251 -2.30 11.02 1.59
CA ARG A 251 -2.98 10.18 0.61
C ARG A 251 -3.04 8.72 1.07
N ILE A 252 -4.22 8.21 1.33
CA ILE A 252 -4.43 6.83 1.80
C ILE A 252 -5.25 6.02 0.79
N LEU A 253 -5.18 4.69 0.89
CA LEU A 253 -6.17 3.77 0.33
C LEU A 253 -7.34 3.59 1.29
N CYS A 254 -8.54 3.49 0.76
CA CYS A 254 -9.75 3.18 1.52
C CYS A 254 -10.59 2.14 0.78
N ASN A 255 -11.41 1.41 1.54
CA ASN A 255 -12.46 0.56 0.99
C ASN A 255 -13.73 1.40 0.86
N VAL A 256 -14.17 1.61 -0.37
CA VAL A 256 -15.41 2.32 -0.69
C VAL A 256 -16.52 1.31 -0.87
N GLU A 257 -17.57 1.45 -0.06
CA GLU A 257 -18.81 0.69 -0.19
C GLU A 257 -19.66 1.34 -1.28
N THR A 258 -19.97 0.57 -2.32
CA THR A 258 -20.84 0.97 -3.44
C THR A 258 -21.95 -0.06 -3.61
N ASP A 259 -22.95 0.25 -4.43
CA ASP A 259 -24.02 -0.69 -4.77
C ASP A 259 -23.50 -1.95 -5.48
N ASN A 260 -22.31 -1.89 -6.09
CA ASN A 260 -21.66 -3.01 -6.78
C ASN A 260 -20.64 -3.75 -5.90
N GLY A 261 -20.57 -3.44 -4.61
CA GLY A 261 -19.64 -4.02 -3.65
C GLY A 261 -18.51 -3.08 -3.23
N LYS A 262 -17.50 -3.66 -2.58
CA LYS A 262 -16.36 -2.92 -2.04
C LYS A 262 -15.30 -2.71 -3.10
N MET A 263 -14.86 -1.46 -3.29
CA MET A 263 -13.78 -1.11 -4.20
C MET A 263 -12.68 -0.36 -3.44
N LEU A 264 -11.41 -0.71 -3.71
CA LEU A 264 -10.29 0.08 -3.24
C LEU A 264 -10.18 1.39 -4.04
N ALA A 265 -9.89 2.49 -3.34
CA ALA A 265 -9.68 3.79 -3.93
C ALA A 265 -8.67 4.63 -3.14
N TRP A 266 -7.95 5.50 -3.84
CA TRP A 266 -7.18 6.57 -3.21
C TRP A 266 -8.11 7.64 -2.65
N THR A 267 -7.77 8.20 -1.51
CA THR A 267 -8.44 9.37 -0.92
C THR A 267 -7.43 10.19 -0.12
N TYR A 268 -7.81 11.38 0.32
CA TYR A 268 -6.98 12.28 1.11
C TYR A 268 -7.55 12.39 2.52
N ARG A 269 -6.71 12.25 3.54
CA ARG A 269 -7.10 12.35 4.95
C ARG A 269 -6.45 13.57 5.59
N TRP A 270 -7.25 14.38 6.27
CA TRP A 270 -6.82 15.55 7.00
C TRP A 270 -5.87 15.14 8.14
N ILE A 271 -4.76 15.86 8.27
CA ILE A 271 -3.76 15.61 9.32
C ILE A 271 -4.06 16.43 10.58
N GLY A 272 -4.70 17.58 10.42
CA GLY A 272 -5.08 18.45 11.53
C GLY A 272 -6.18 17.85 12.41
N SER A 273 -6.42 18.53 13.53
CA SER A 273 -7.43 18.17 14.53
C SER A 273 -8.50 19.26 14.71
N ASP A 274 -8.45 20.30 13.89
CA ASP A 274 -9.40 21.40 13.80
C ASP A 274 -10.59 21.08 12.87
N GLY A 275 -11.57 21.99 12.90
CA GLY A 275 -12.81 21.87 12.15
C GLY A 275 -14.03 21.52 13.01
N ILE A 276 -15.20 21.61 12.40
CA ILE A 276 -16.49 21.25 13.02
C ILE A 276 -16.98 19.95 12.38
N PRO A 277 -17.31 18.90 13.14
CA PRO A 277 -17.86 17.67 12.58
C PRO A 277 -19.16 17.91 11.80
N ILE A 278 -19.27 17.33 10.61
CA ILE A 278 -20.47 17.31 9.79
C ILE A 278 -21.19 15.99 10.05
N GLU A 279 -22.19 16.01 10.93
CA GLU A 279 -22.93 14.82 11.39
C GLU A 279 -23.58 14.01 10.26
N SER A 280 -23.95 14.68 9.17
CA SER A 280 -24.56 14.03 8.00
C SER A 280 -23.56 13.19 7.19
N GLY A 281 -22.26 13.39 7.38
CA GLY A 281 -21.21 12.74 6.59
C GLY A 281 -21.16 13.19 5.13
N GLU A 282 -21.90 14.23 4.74
CA GLU A 282 -22.03 14.67 3.36
C GLU A 282 -21.84 16.18 3.23
N TRP A 283 -20.84 16.59 2.45
CA TRP A 283 -20.41 17.99 2.34
C TRP A 283 -21.52 18.99 1.93
N CYS A 284 -22.51 18.58 1.15
CA CYS A 284 -23.64 19.46 0.78
C CYS A 284 -24.62 19.74 1.92
N LYS A 285 -24.51 19.01 3.03
CA LYS A 285 -25.38 19.10 4.21
C LYS A 285 -24.61 19.60 5.44
N ARG A 286 -23.62 20.47 5.21
CA ARG A 286 -22.87 21.18 6.26
C ARG A 286 -23.70 22.33 6.83
#